data_AF-A0A8S3U4R5-F1
#
_entry.id   AF-A0A8S3U4R5-F1
#
_cell.length_a   1.000
_cell.length_b   1.000
_cell.length_c   1.000
_cell.angle_alpha   90.00
_cell.angle_beta   90.00
_cell.angle_gamma   90.00
#
_symmetry.space_group_name_H-M   'P 1'
#
loop_
_entity.id
_entity.type
_entity.pdbx_description
1 polymer ?
#
loop_
_entity_poly.entity_id
_entity_poly.type
_entity_poly.pdbx_seq_one_letter_code
_entity_poly.pdbx_strand_id
1 'polypeptide(L)'
;MKKRVLILCDSIGKYLDGMKDTVVQSFSGANLGYIKYVIDKEYIYLHEFDSFSHVILHFGNNDIEKHSIEIILCKFRNLIYSVRNRNRDINILISSILPRPVDFVQLGYKVVQINKALIGPRVRDCSDLDRKHYKSGVYKIYPAGGAVYKAYCDMETNGGGWTVRIFHNNKR
;
A
#
# COMPACT_ATOMS: atom_id res chain seq x y z
N MET A 1 -22.99 -9.12 4.91
CA MET A 1 -21.97 -10.08 4.41
C MET A 1 -20.72 -9.94 5.27
N LYS A 2 -20.11 -11.03 5.76
CA LYS A 2 -18.87 -10.93 6.56
C LYS A 2 -17.74 -10.39 5.69
N LYS A 3 -17.02 -9.37 6.18
CA LYS A 3 -15.83 -8.84 5.51
C LYS A 3 -14.75 -9.93 5.51
N ARG A 4 -14.09 -10.12 4.36
CA ARG A 4 -12.97 -11.05 4.22
C ARG A 4 -11.65 -10.32 4.42
N VAL A 5 -10.80 -10.85 5.30
CA VAL A 5 -9.49 -10.27 5.65
C VAL A 5 -8.39 -11.27 5.33
N LEU A 6 -7.36 -10.83 4.59
CA LEU A 6 -6.13 -11.57 4.38
C LEU A 6 -5.03 -10.98 5.25
N ILE A 7 -4.36 -11.80 6.05
CA ILE A 7 -3.20 -11.36 6.83
C ILE A 7 -1.96 -12.01 6.23
N LEU A 8 -1.05 -11.18 5.73
CA LEU A 8 0.28 -11.59 5.27
C LEU A 8 1.29 -11.26 6.36
N CYS A 9 2.04 -12.24 6.81
CA CYS A 9 2.92 -12.06 7.95
C CYS A 9 4.20 -12.91 7.89
N ASP A 10 5.21 -12.49 8.66
CA ASP A 10 6.44 -13.25 8.82
C ASP A 10 6.29 -14.40 9.85
N SER A 11 7.38 -14.77 10.52
CA SER A 11 7.38 -15.85 11.51
C SER A 11 6.46 -15.61 12.71
N ILE A 12 5.94 -14.41 12.93
CA ILE A 12 4.92 -14.13 13.96
C ILE A 12 3.53 -14.65 13.58
N GLY A 13 3.28 -14.86 12.27
CA GLY A 13 2.01 -15.32 11.74
C GLY A 13 1.48 -16.60 12.33
N LYS A 14 2.39 -17.52 12.70
CA LYS A 14 2.07 -18.80 13.31
C LYS A 14 1.35 -18.67 14.66
N TYR A 15 1.46 -17.52 15.32
CA TYR A 15 0.78 -17.26 16.60
C TYR A 15 -0.62 -16.64 16.41
N LEU A 16 -0.91 -16.08 15.23
CA LEU A 16 -2.22 -15.50 14.93
C LEU A 16 -3.31 -16.57 14.77
N ASP A 17 -2.94 -17.79 14.39
CA ASP A 17 -3.88 -18.91 14.29
C ASP A 17 -4.47 -19.28 15.66
N GLY A 18 -3.72 -19.11 16.75
CA GLY A 18 -4.20 -19.29 18.12
C GLY A 18 -5.02 -18.12 18.67
N MET A 19 -5.10 -17.00 17.96
CA MET A 19 -5.88 -15.79 18.34
C MET A 19 -7.15 -15.61 17.51
N LYS A 20 -7.49 -16.57 16.63
CA LYS A 20 -8.68 -16.55 15.79
C LYS A 20 -9.98 -16.35 16.59
N ASP A 21 -10.03 -16.86 17.81
CA ASP A 21 -11.22 -16.82 18.66
C ASP A 21 -11.43 -15.47 19.37
N THR A 22 -10.44 -14.58 19.45
CA THR A 22 -10.56 -13.33 20.23
C THR A 22 -10.61 -12.06 19.36
N VAL A 23 -9.97 -12.06 18.18
CA VAL A 23 -9.85 -10.86 17.32
C VAL A 23 -10.56 -11.02 15.96
N VAL A 24 -10.79 -12.27 15.51
CA VAL A 24 -11.22 -12.56 14.12
C VAL A 24 -12.69 -12.96 14.01
N GLN A 25 -13.46 -13.03 15.11
CA GLN A 25 -14.88 -13.44 15.06
C GLN A 25 -15.77 -12.61 14.11
N SER A 26 -15.40 -11.36 13.85
CA SER A 26 -16.09 -10.43 12.95
C SER A 26 -15.76 -10.60 11.46
N PHE A 27 -14.76 -11.44 11.11
CA PHE A 27 -14.24 -11.56 9.75
C PHE A 27 -14.05 -13.03 9.34
N SER A 28 -14.39 -13.39 8.10
CA SER A 28 -13.98 -14.67 7.52
C SER A 28 -12.61 -14.46 6.87
N GLY A 29 -11.53 -14.88 7.52
CA GLY A 29 -10.17 -14.55 7.11
C GLY A 29 -9.26 -15.74 6.81
N ALA A 30 -8.24 -15.49 5.98
CA ALA A 30 -7.13 -16.42 5.75
C ALA A 30 -5.84 -15.79 6.31
N ASN A 31 -5.01 -16.63 6.91
CA ASN A 31 -3.71 -16.24 7.42
C ASN A 31 -2.62 -16.93 6.58
N LEU A 32 -1.77 -16.15 5.93
CA LEU A 32 -0.61 -16.64 5.22
C LEU A 32 0.64 -16.14 5.93
N GLY A 33 1.18 -16.98 6.81
CA GLY A 33 2.43 -16.73 7.53
C GLY A 33 3.57 -17.56 6.95
N TYR A 34 4.69 -16.92 6.61
CA TYR A 34 5.89 -17.62 6.16
C TYR A 34 7.11 -17.23 6.99
N ILE A 35 7.86 -18.21 7.47
CA ILE A 35 9.13 -17.97 8.15
C ILE A 35 10.12 -17.34 7.16
N LYS A 36 10.76 -16.21 7.55
CA LYS A 36 11.67 -15.43 6.68
C LYS A 36 11.01 -14.84 5.43
N TYR A 37 9.73 -14.49 5.53
CA TYR A 37 9.02 -13.82 4.44
C TYR A 37 9.68 -12.49 4.07
N VAL A 38 9.84 -12.26 2.77
CA VAL A 38 10.43 -11.06 2.16
C VAL A 38 9.52 -10.61 1.02
N ILE A 39 9.41 -9.30 0.81
CA ILE A 39 8.38 -8.66 -0.05
C ILE A 39 8.35 -9.18 -1.50
N ASP A 40 9.47 -9.72 -1.99
CA ASP A 40 9.56 -10.23 -3.37
C ASP A 40 8.82 -11.57 -3.58
N LYS A 41 8.40 -12.25 -2.51
CA LYS A 41 7.67 -13.53 -2.60
C LYS A 41 6.16 -13.36 -2.84
N GLU A 42 5.63 -12.15 -2.68
CA GLU A 42 4.20 -11.84 -2.73
C GLU A 42 3.61 -11.89 -4.15
N TYR A 43 4.44 -11.71 -5.18
CA TYR A 43 3.98 -11.78 -6.57
C TYR A 43 3.30 -13.14 -6.88
N ILE A 44 3.63 -14.18 -6.13
CA ILE A 44 3.10 -15.54 -6.28
C ILE A 44 1.62 -15.64 -5.83
N TYR A 45 1.18 -14.81 -4.88
CA TYR A 45 -0.16 -14.89 -4.26
C TYR A 45 -1.11 -13.77 -4.72
N LEU A 46 -0.74 -13.02 -5.76
CA LEU A 46 -1.53 -11.87 -6.23
C LEU A 46 -2.98 -12.21 -6.62
N HIS A 47 -3.29 -13.48 -6.90
CA HIS A 47 -4.63 -13.95 -7.25
C HIS A 47 -5.56 -14.08 -6.03
N GLU A 48 -5.03 -14.20 -4.81
CA GLU A 48 -5.87 -14.37 -3.63
C GLU A 48 -6.63 -13.10 -3.26
N PHE A 49 -6.04 -11.93 -3.55
CA PHE A 49 -6.56 -10.60 -3.21
C PHE A 49 -7.93 -10.28 -3.83
N ASP A 50 -8.30 -10.94 -4.93
CA ASP A 50 -9.58 -10.73 -5.62
C ASP A 50 -10.78 -11.08 -4.71
N SER A 51 -10.56 -11.96 -3.73
CA SER A 51 -11.60 -12.46 -2.84
C SER A 51 -11.66 -11.77 -1.46
N PHE A 52 -10.76 -10.81 -1.19
CA PHE A 52 -10.65 -10.15 0.11
C PHE A 52 -11.02 -8.67 0.03
N SER A 53 -11.67 -8.20 1.09
CA SER A 53 -12.04 -6.79 1.27
C SER A 53 -10.97 -5.97 1.99
N HIS A 54 -10.12 -6.65 2.78
CA HIS A 54 -9.06 -6.05 3.57
C HIS A 54 -7.81 -6.93 3.53
N VAL A 55 -6.63 -6.30 3.57
CA VAL A 55 -5.32 -6.95 3.66
C VAL A 55 -4.52 -6.29 4.77
N ILE A 56 -3.93 -7.09 5.63
CA ILE A 56 -2.97 -6.65 6.64
C ILE A 56 -1.59 -7.17 6.25
N LEU A 57 -0.66 -6.25 6.00
CA LEU A 57 0.74 -6.53 5.72
C LEU A 57 1.53 -6.39 7.03
N HIS A 58 2.03 -7.51 7.56
CA HIS A 58 2.79 -7.62 8.80
C HIS A 58 4.12 -8.35 8.58
N PHE A 59 4.97 -7.80 7.73
CA PHE A 59 6.28 -8.36 7.37
C PHE A 59 7.21 -7.25 6.89
N GLY A 60 8.45 -7.58 6.54
CA GLY A 60 9.45 -6.62 6.07
C GLY A 60 10.62 -6.44 7.04
N ASN A 61 10.51 -6.93 8.27
CA ASN A 61 11.63 -6.96 9.21
C ASN A 61 12.82 -7.75 8.66
N ASN A 62 12.56 -8.85 7.94
CA ASN A 62 13.61 -9.66 7.30
C ASN A 62 14.26 -8.97 6.09
N ASP A 63 13.65 -7.91 5.55
CA ASP A 63 14.21 -7.12 4.45
C ASP A 63 15.15 -6.02 4.97
N ILE A 64 15.01 -5.59 6.23
CA ILE A 64 15.87 -4.56 6.87
C ILE A 64 17.33 -5.02 6.94
N GLU A 65 17.57 -6.31 7.14
CA GLU A 65 18.92 -6.88 7.17
C GLU A 65 19.58 -6.90 5.77
N LYS A 66 18.80 -6.73 4.70
CA LYS A 66 19.25 -6.93 3.30
C LYS A 66 19.25 -5.66 2.47
N HIS A 67 18.44 -4.68 2.83
CA HIS A 67 18.15 -3.52 1.99
C HIS A 67 17.96 -2.25 2.82
N SER A 68 18.26 -1.10 2.21
CA SER A 68 17.97 0.20 2.82
C SER A 68 16.47 0.42 2.96
N ILE A 69 16.08 1.32 3.86
CA ILE A 69 14.66 1.67 4.08
C ILE A 69 14.00 2.18 2.79
N GLU A 70 14.72 2.91 1.94
CA GLU A 70 14.21 3.42 0.66
C GLU A 70 13.84 2.27 -0.30
N ILE A 71 14.67 1.23 -0.35
CA ILE A 71 14.44 0.04 -1.18
C ILE A 71 13.23 -0.72 -0.65
N ILE A 72 13.14 -0.93 0.66
CA ILE A 72 12.00 -1.61 1.30
C ILE A 72 10.70 -0.86 1.01
N LEU A 73 10.70 0.46 1.18
CA LEU A 73 9.56 1.31 0.85
C LEU A 73 9.21 1.20 -0.65
N CYS A 74 10.19 1.11 -1.54
CA CYS A 74 9.95 0.88 -2.98
C CYS A 74 9.26 -0.47 -3.24
N LYS A 75 9.74 -1.56 -2.61
CA LYS A 75 9.13 -2.88 -2.73
C LYS A 75 7.68 -2.89 -2.25
N PHE A 76 7.40 -2.30 -1.09
CA PHE A 76 6.03 -2.14 -0.60
C PHE A 76 5.14 -1.34 -1.55
N ARG A 77 5.67 -0.28 -2.18
CA ARG A 77 4.92 0.51 -3.18
C ARG A 77 4.52 -0.33 -4.38
N ASN A 78 5.43 -1.16 -4.89
CA ASN A 78 5.17 -2.03 -6.04
C ASN A 78 4.15 -3.12 -5.70
N LEU A 79 4.24 -3.69 -4.49
CA LEU A 79 3.26 -4.64 -3.98
C LEU A 79 1.87 -4.00 -3.90
N ILE A 80 1.74 -2.87 -3.22
CA ILE A 80 0.46 -2.13 -3.07
C ILE A 80 -0.13 -1.77 -4.43
N TYR A 81 0.71 -1.35 -5.38
CA TYR A 81 0.27 -1.07 -6.74
C TYR A 81 -0.31 -2.33 -7.41
N SER A 82 0.40 -3.45 -7.33
CA SER A 82 -0.03 -4.72 -7.93
C SER A 82 -1.34 -5.21 -7.33
N VAL A 83 -1.50 -5.09 -6.01
CA VAL A 83 -2.74 -5.42 -5.30
C VAL A 83 -3.89 -4.52 -5.74
N ARG A 84 -3.69 -3.21 -5.84
CA ARG A 84 -4.73 -2.26 -6.27
C ARG A 84 -5.09 -2.36 -7.74
N ASN A 85 -4.16 -2.78 -8.59
CA ASN A 85 -4.44 -3.04 -10.00
C ASN A 85 -5.38 -4.24 -10.18
N ARG A 86 -5.31 -5.22 -9.26
CA ARG A 86 -6.20 -6.37 -9.20
C ARG A 86 -7.55 -6.03 -8.56
N ASN A 87 -7.51 -5.44 -7.37
CA ASN A 87 -8.70 -5.12 -6.57
C ASN A 87 -8.63 -3.66 -6.11
N ARG A 88 -9.39 -2.78 -6.78
CA ARG A 88 -9.35 -1.33 -6.52
C ARG A 88 -9.97 -0.92 -5.18
N ASP A 89 -10.91 -1.73 -4.68
CA ASP A 89 -11.69 -1.44 -3.47
C ASP A 89 -11.07 -2.05 -2.19
N ILE A 90 -9.92 -2.73 -2.33
CA ILE A 90 -9.27 -3.40 -1.22
C ILE A 90 -8.67 -2.41 -0.22
N ASN A 91 -8.99 -2.62 1.05
CA ASN A 91 -8.43 -1.83 2.15
C ASN A 91 -7.11 -2.45 2.60
N ILE A 92 -6.01 -1.71 2.51
CA ILE A 92 -4.68 -2.20 2.91
C ILE A 92 -4.30 -1.53 4.23
N LEU A 93 -3.76 -2.33 5.16
CA LEU A 93 -3.15 -1.86 6.39
C LEU A 93 -1.74 -2.41 6.48
N ILE A 94 -0.77 -1.54 6.74
CA ILE A 94 0.61 -1.94 7.01
C ILE A 94 0.84 -1.83 8.51
N SER A 95 1.16 -2.95 9.16
CA SER A 95 1.26 -3.03 10.61
C SER A 95 2.70 -3.14 11.14
N SER A 96 3.69 -3.49 10.30
CA SER A 96 5.09 -3.56 10.71
C SER A 96 6.06 -3.30 9.54
N ILE A 97 6.68 -2.11 9.45
CA ILE A 97 7.78 -1.86 8.48
C ILE A 97 9.08 -1.40 9.18
N LEU A 98 9.09 -1.24 10.51
CA LEU A 98 10.14 -0.45 11.15
C LEU A 98 11.04 -1.23 12.11
N PRO A 99 12.35 -0.89 12.11
CA PRO A 99 13.33 -1.54 12.97
C PRO A 99 13.02 -1.30 14.45
N ARG A 100 13.22 -2.34 15.28
CA ARG A 100 13.34 -2.21 16.74
C ARG A 100 14.67 -1.46 16.99
N PRO A 101 14.75 -0.38 17.80
CA PRO A 101 14.08 -0.14 19.07
C PRO A 101 13.48 1.28 19.13
N VAL A 102 12.22 1.43 18.74
CA VAL A 102 11.52 2.73 18.78
C VAL A 102 10.41 2.62 19.82
N ASP A 103 10.30 3.60 20.72
CA ASP A 103 9.18 3.72 21.68
C ASP A 103 7.84 3.44 20.99
N PHE A 104 6.93 2.69 21.63
CA PHE A 104 5.60 2.35 21.10
C PHE A 104 4.80 3.57 20.61
N VAL A 105 4.91 4.73 21.27
CA VAL A 105 4.23 5.97 20.84
C VAL A 105 4.82 6.49 19.53
N GLN A 106 6.15 6.54 19.45
CA GLN A 106 6.86 6.98 18.26
C GLN A 106 6.72 5.96 17.11
N LEU A 107 6.61 4.67 17.43
CA LEU A 107 6.31 3.60 16.49
C LEU A 107 4.91 3.78 15.90
N GLY A 108 3.89 4.01 16.74
CA GLY A 108 2.52 4.30 16.30
C GLY A 108 2.46 5.50 15.35
N TYR A 109 3.11 6.61 15.70
CA TYR A 109 3.17 7.80 14.86
C TYR A 109 3.85 7.52 13.50
N LYS A 110 4.99 6.83 13.50
CA LYS A 110 5.70 6.47 12.26
C LYS A 110 4.89 5.50 11.39
N VAL A 111 4.19 4.53 11.99
CA VAL A 111 3.30 3.62 11.27
C VAL A 111 2.17 4.39 10.59
N VAL A 112 1.54 5.35 11.27
CA VAL A 112 0.51 6.21 10.67
C VAL A 112 1.07 7.02 9.50
N GLN A 113 2.25 7.63 9.65
CA GLN A 113 2.89 8.38 8.57
C GLN A 113 3.24 7.51 7.36
N ILE A 114 3.74 6.29 7.59
CA ILE A 114 4.08 5.33 6.53
C ILE A 114 2.82 4.84 5.83
N ASN A 115 1.77 4.49 6.57
CA ASN A 115 0.47 4.13 5.98
C ASN A 115 -0.05 5.28 5.12
N LYS A 116 0.01 6.53 5.58
CA LYS A 116 -0.37 7.70 4.77
C LYS A 116 0.49 7.84 3.50
N ALA A 117 1.79 7.60 3.58
CA ALA A 117 2.72 7.74 2.46
C ALA A 117 2.66 6.60 1.43
N LEU A 118 2.35 5.37 1.88
CA LEU A 118 2.32 4.18 1.04
C LEU A 118 0.92 3.84 0.53
N ILE A 119 -0.10 4.05 1.36
CA ILE A 119 -1.49 3.65 1.12
C ILE A 119 -2.36 4.86 0.77
N GLY A 120 -1.89 6.08 0.99
CA GLY A 120 -2.62 7.29 0.57
C GLY A 120 -3.09 7.21 -0.89
N PRO A 121 -4.20 7.91 -1.24
CA PRO A 121 -4.72 7.92 -2.60
C PRO A 121 -3.61 8.32 -3.56
N ARG A 122 -3.27 7.40 -4.46
CA ARG A 122 -2.32 7.66 -5.53
C ARG A 122 -3.12 8.04 -6.75
N VAL A 123 -3.09 9.32 -7.03
CA VAL A 123 -3.59 9.90 -8.28
C VAL A 123 -2.72 9.32 -9.40
N ARG A 124 -3.21 8.30 -10.12
CA ARG A 124 -2.45 7.67 -11.22
C ARG A 124 -2.28 8.66 -12.36
N ASP A 125 -3.36 9.37 -12.63
CA ASP A 125 -3.48 10.45 -13.59
C ASP A 125 -4.54 11.43 -13.10
N CYS A 126 -4.74 12.52 -13.85
CA CYS A 126 -5.63 13.60 -13.45
C CYS A 126 -7.11 13.20 -13.32
N SER A 127 -7.54 12.05 -13.87
CA SER A 127 -8.92 11.57 -13.75
C SER A 127 -9.23 11.01 -12.35
N ASP A 128 -8.20 10.64 -11.59
CA ASP A 128 -8.35 10.19 -10.20
C ASP A 128 -8.55 11.39 -9.22
N LEU A 129 -8.51 12.65 -9.68
CA LEU A 129 -8.75 13.84 -8.87
C LEU A 129 -10.24 14.21 -8.85
N ASP A 130 -10.82 14.38 -7.66
CA ASP A 130 -12.21 14.84 -7.52
C ASP A 130 -12.36 16.32 -7.87
N ARG A 131 -13.09 16.59 -8.96
CA ARG A 131 -13.38 17.93 -9.46
C ARG A 131 -14.07 18.85 -8.45
N LYS A 132 -14.73 18.31 -7.41
CA LYS A 132 -15.32 19.12 -6.34
C LYS A 132 -14.26 19.75 -5.43
N HIS A 133 -13.10 19.13 -5.34
CA HIS A 133 -12.05 19.51 -4.40
C HIS A 133 -10.77 20.00 -5.09
N TYR A 134 -10.60 19.72 -6.38
CA TYR A 134 -9.39 20.00 -7.15
C TYR A 134 -9.69 20.86 -8.38
N LYS A 135 -8.92 21.95 -8.54
CA LYS A 135 -8.96 22.86 -9.71
C LYS A 135 -7.85 22.54 -10.70
N SER A 136 -7.85 23.16 -11.88
CA SER A 136 -6.75 23.02 -12.83
C SER A 136 -5.41 23.46 -12.22
N GLY A 137 -4.35 22.68 -12.42
CA GLY A 137 -3.06 22.92 -11.76
C GLY A 137 -2.06 21.79 -11.89
N VAL A 138 -0.86 21.98 -11.32
CA VAL A 138 0.20 20.97 -11.34
C VAL A 138 0.11 20.06 -10.10
N TYR A 139 -0.16 18.79 -10.33
CA TYR A 139 -0.28 17.76 -9.29
C TYR A 139 0.80 16.70 -9.40
N LYS A 140 1.08 16.02 -8.30
CA LYS A 140 1.91 14.82 -8.31
C LYS A 140 1.04 13.65 -8.73
N ILE A 141 1.42 13.00 -9.82
CA ILE A 141 0.79 11.78 -10.31
C ILE A 141 1.76 10.60 -10.23
N TYR A 142 1.21 9.40 -10.18
CA TYR A 142 1.94 8.15 -9.99
C TYR A 142 1.55 7.14 -11.07
N PRO A 143 1.92 7.38 -12.34
CA PRO A 143 1.65 6.44 -13.43
C PRO A 143 2.30 5.09 -13.11
N ALA A 144 1.53 4.02 -13.27
CA ALA A 144 1.97 2.64 -12.98
C ALA A 144 2.53 2.39 -11.55
N GLY A 145 2.18 3.24 -10.57
CA GLY A 145 2.59 3.06 -9.16
C GLY A 145 4.08 3.24 -8.86
N GLY A 146 4.87 3.61 -9.88
CA GLY A 146 6.32 3.75 -9.82
C GLY A 146 6.77 5.18 -9.49
N ALA A 147 7.51 5.78 -10.42
CA ALA A 147 8.11 7.11 -10.25
C ALA A 147 7.05 8.20 -10.09
N VAL A 148 7.39 9.23 -9.30
CA VAL A 148 6.54 10.39 -9.11
C VAL A 148 6.80 11.39 -10.22
N TYR A 149 5.75 11.74 -10.94
CA TYR A 149 5.79 12.80 -11.94
C TYR A 149 4.95 13.97 -11.47
N LYS A 150 5.32 15.17 -11.91
CA LYS A 150 4.39 16.29 -11.86
C LYS A 150 3.60 16.27 -13.16
N ALA A 151 2.31 16.54 -13.11
CA ALA A 151 1.50 16.73 -14.30
C ALA A 151 0.59 17.94 -14.15
N TYR A 152 0.40 18.68 -15.25
CA TYR A 152 -0.67 19.67 -15.31
C TYR A 152 -1.99 18.95 -15.59
N CYS A 153 -2.91 19.05 -14.63
CA CYS A 153 -4.27 18.54 -14.70
C CYS A 153 -5.23 19.66 -15.04
N ASP A 154 -6.03 19.47 -16.08
CA ASP A 154 -7.15 20.34 -16.39
C ASP A 154 -8.44 19.73 -15.82
N MET A 155 -9.00 20.38 -14.80
CA MET A 155 -10.21 19.93 -14.08
C MET A 155 -11.46 20.72 -14.50
N GLU A 156 -11.29 21.76 -15.31
CA GLU A 156 -12.30 22.80 -15.56
C GLU A 156 -12.87 22.70 -16.97
N THR A 157 -12.08 22.30 -17.97
CA THR A 157 -12.56 22.18 -19.35
C THR A 157 -13.13 20.79 -19.65
N ASN A 158 -14.13 20.71 -20.54
CA ASN A 158 -14.64 19.47 -21.14
C ASN A 158 -14.86 18.31 -20.14
N GLY A 159 -15.46 18.60 -18.99
CA GLY A 159 -15.73 17.57 -17.98
C GLY A 159 -14.55 17.21 -17.07
N GLY A 160 -13.40 17.85 -17.22
CA GLY A 160 -12.23 17.80 -16.32
C GLY A 160 -11.55 16.43 -16.22
N GLY A 161 -10.46 16.38 -15.46
CA GLY A 161 -9.69 15.15 -15.23
C GLY A 161 -8.63 14.88 -16.30
N TRP A 162 -8.32 15.86 -17.14
CA TRP A 162 -7.41 15.68 -18.28
C TRP A 162 -5.96 15.81 -17.84
N THR A 163 -5.12 14.84 -18.21
CA THR A 163 -3.66 14.93 -18.03
C THR A 163 -3.05 15.58 -19.27
N VAL A 164 -2.72 16.86 -19.19
CA VAL A 164 -2.28 17.63 -20.36
C VAL A 164 -0.78 17.52 -20.58
N ARG A 165 0.03 17.51 -19.50
CA ARG A 165 1.50 17.48 -19.61
C ARG A 165 2.12 16.79 -18.42
N ILE A 166 3.10 15.92 -18.67
CA ILE A 166 3.91 15.25 -17.64
C ILE A 166 5.33 15.83 -17.65
N PHE A 167 5.80 16.30 -16.49
CA PHE A 167 7.15 16.78 -16.28
C PHE A 167 8.05 15.62 -15.82
N HIS A 168 9.09 15.34 -16.60
CA HIS A 168 10.11 14.36 -16.24
C HIS A 168 11.21 15.07 -15.46
N ASN A 169 11.54 14.55 -14.26
CA ASN A 169 12.74 14.99 -13.56
C ASN A 169 13.96 14.36 -14.24
N ASN A 170 14.58 15.09 -15.17
CA ASN A 170 15.93 14.76 -15.59
C ASN A 170 16.86 15.04 -14.41
N LYS A 171 17.22 13.98 -13.66
CA LYS A 171 18.44 14.03 -12.86
C LYS A 171 19.60 14.08 -13.84
N ARG A 172 20.17 15.26 -14.05
CA ARG A 172 21.55 15.39 -14.55
C ARG A 172 22.50 14.96 -13.45
#